data_AF-A0A3G1A8G9-F1
#
_entry.id   AF-A0A3G1A8G9-F1
#
_cell.length_a   1.000
_cell.length_b   1.000
_cell.length_c   1.000
_cell.angle_alpha   90.00
_cell.angle_beta   90.00
_cell.angle_gamma   90.00
#
_symmetry.space_group_name_H-M   'P 1'
#
loop_
_entity.id
_entity.type
_entity.pdbx_description
1 polymer ?
#
loop_
_entity_poly.entity_id
_entity_poly.type
_entity_poly.pdbx_seq_one_letter_code
_entity_poly.pdbx_strand_id
1 'polypeptide(L)'
;MDDVINMAVILLSIASSSASLGYWLAKQFGKIDARFKEVEARLDAHDTRLAGLETTVKSMDSRLKGVETRLEAHEARLENMEKRLTDVENTVREINTRLGSVENKLTGVETTVKNMDARLRNVESRLAGIEEDVKDIYARLGILETTTKSLQAKLGEVDSKIDGVSTRLDKLEKGIFGFNELLLKVLEEKGVVSRTEALTLLVALRGMIPGSRSKYYTKEVENRLRELLNKDPDTFTMDDIRELEDIAEIMEKEYTVSGRKELLDYAAKLRIGALVFKIVFVEPKMRKLQEWPLSP
;
A
#
# COMPACT_ATOMS: atom_id res chain seq x y z
N MET A 1 97.58 -119.52 102.63
CA MET A 1 96.55 -118.53 103.08
C MET A 1 96.63 -117.25 102.27
N ASP A 2 97.81 -116.84 101.82
CA ASP A 2 98.02 -115.58 101.07
C ASP A 2 97.30 -115.53 99.70
N ASP A 3 97.24 -116.63 98.93
CA ASP A 3 96.58 -116.63 97.60
C ASP A 3 95.07 -116.40 97.66
N VAL A 4 94.39 -116.90 98.71
CA VAL A 4 92.93 -116.74 98.88
C VAL A 4 92.59 -115.32 99.31
N ILE A 5 93.42 -114.69 100.15
CA ILE A 5 93.27 -113.29 100.57
C ILE A 5 93.56 -112.36 99.39
N ASN A 6 94.62 -112.62 98.61
CA ASN A 6 94.98 -111.81 97.45
C ASN A 6 93.93 -111.90 96.35
N MET A 7 93.37 -113.10 96.11
CA MET A 7 92.23 -113.28 95.20
C MET A 7 90.96 -112.56 95.69
N ALA A 8 90.67 -112.57 97.00
CA ALA A 8 89.56 -111.81 97.56
C ALA A 8 89.74 -110.29 97.42
N VAL A 9 90.95 -109.77 97.61
CA VAL A 9 91.30 -108.35 97.43
C VAL A 9 91.21 -107.92 95.96
N ILE A 10 91.64 -108.77 95.03
CA ILE A 10 91.49 -108.55 93.58
C ILE A 10 90.01 -108.56 93.19
N LEU A 11 89.21 -109.52 93.68
CA LEU A 11 87.77 -109.60 93.42
C LEU A 11 87.01 -108.40 94.01
N LEU A 12 87.36 -107.94 95.21
CA LEU A 12 86.83 -106.71 95.83
C LEU A 12 87.19 -105.46 95.02
N SER A 13 88.41 -105.38 94.48
CA SER A 13 88.85 -104.26 93.64
C SER A 13 88.19 -104.25 92.27
N ILE A 14 87.94 -105.43 91.68
CA ILE A 14 87.16 -105.57 90.44
C ILE A 14 85.68 -105.25 90.72
N ALA A 15 85.13 -105.70 91.85
CA ALA A 15 83.75 -105.39 92.26
C ALA A 15 83.56 -103.89 92.52
N SER A 16 84.52 -103.22 93.18
CA SER A 16 84.46 -101.78 93.42
C SER A 16 84.67 -100.97 92.14
N SER A 17 85.58 -101.41 91.26
CA SER A 17 85.81 -100.77 89.95
C SER A 17 84.63 -100.95 88.99
N SER A 18 84.03 -102.14 88.96
CA SER A 18 82.83 -102.42 88.16
C SER A 18 81.59 -101.70 88.70
N ALA A 19 81.43 -101.59 90.03
CA ALA A 19 80.40 -100.76 90.65
C ALA A 19 80.59 -99.26 90.35
N SER A 20 81.83 -98.77 90.39
CA SER A 20 82.17 -97.38 90.04
C SER A 20 81.92 -97.09 88.56
N LEU A 21 82.27 -98.03 87.68
CA LEU A 21 81.97 -97.97 86.25
C LEU A 21 80.45 -97.99 86.01
N GLY A 22 79.72 -98.87 86.71
CA GLY A 22 78.26 -98.95 86.64
C GLY A 22 77.58 -97.66 87.09
N TYR A 23 78.03 -97.07 88.20
CA TYR A 23 77.54 -95.77 88.67
C TYR A 23 77.87 -94.63 87.70
N TRP A 24 79.09 -94.60 87.16
CA TRP A 24 79.49 -93.61 86.17
C TRP A 24 78.69 -93.74 84.87
N LEU A 25 78.50 -94.97 84.37
CA LEU A 25 77.68 -95.27 83.20
C LEU A 25 76.22 -94.88 83.45
N ALA A 26 75.63 -95.25 84.60
CA ALA A 26 74.27 -94.84 84.96
C ALA A 26 74.11 -93.31 84.98
N LYS A 27 75.12 -92.59 85.49
CA LYS A 27 75.14 -91.11 85.48
C LYS A 27 75.30 -90.55 84.06
N GLN A 28 76.10 -91.17 83.19
CA GLN A 28 76.23 -90.77 81.79
C GLN A 28 74.95 -91.05 80.99
N PHE A 29 74.35 -92.23 81.15
CA PHE A 29 73.05 -92.57 80.55
C PHE A 29 71.94 -91.63 81.05
N GLY A 30 71.94 -91.26 82.34
CA GLY A 30 71.01 -90.26 82.87
C GLY A 30 71.19 -88.86 82.27
N LYS A 31 72.43 -88.44 81.99
CA LYS A 31 72.70 -87.18 81.26
C LYS A 31 72.27 -87.25 79.80
N ILE A 32 72.49 -88.39 79.14
CA ILE A 32 72.06 -88.62 77.75
C ILE A 32 70.53 -88.58 77.67
N ASP A 33 69.83 -89.27 78.57
CA ASP A 33 68.36 -89.24 78.68
C ASP A 33 67.82 -87.82 78.88
N ALA A 34 68.45 -87.04 79.76
CA ALA A 34 68.09 -85.63 79.96
C ALA A 34 68.27 -84.77 78.70
N ARG A 35 69.36 -84.96 77.95
CA ARG A 35 69.59 -84.26 76.67
C ARG A 35 68.61 -84.70 75.59
N PHE A 36 68.23 -85.99 75.56
CA PHE A 36 67.21 -86.48 74.63
C PHE A 36 65.85 -85.84 74.92
N LYS A 37 65.44 -85.76 76.19
CA LYS A 37 64.22 -85.04 76.59
C LYS A 37 64.24 -83.56 76.22
N GLU A 38 65.39 -82.90 76.35
CA GLU A 38 65.54 -81.49 75.93
C GLU A 38 65.44 -81.34 74.40
N VAL A 39 66.04 -82.25 73.63
CA VAL A 39 65.92 -82.27 72.17
C VAL A 39 64.47 -82.51 71.74
N GLU A 40 63.78 -83.46 72.36
CA GLU A 40 62.37 -83.75 72.11
C GLU A 40 61.50 -82.51 72.37
N ALA A 41 61.67 -81.86 73.54
CA ALA A 41 60.95 -80.62 73.86
C ALA A 41 61.25 -79.48 72.86
N ARG A 42 62.49 -79.39 72.35
CA ARG A 42 62.85 -78.42 71.31
C ARG A 42 62.20 -78.75 69.97
N LEU A 43 62.12 -80.02 69.59
CA LEU A 43 61.44 -80.47 68.38
C LEU A 43 59.95 -80.15 68.45
N ASP A 44 59.28 -80.43 69.58
CA ASP A 44 57.87 -80.07 69.80
C ASP A 44 57.65 -78.55 69.68
N ALA A 45 58.56 -77.75 70.24
CA ALA A 45 58.52 -76.30 70.12
C ALA A 45 58.74 -75.83 68.67
N HIS A 46 59.61 -76.51 67.91
CA HIS A 46 59.82 -76.25 66.49
C HIS A 46 58.57 -76.60 65.66
N ASP A 47 57.94 -77.75 65.91
CA ASP A 47 56.71 -78.17 65.23
C ASP A 47 55.56 -77.18 65.49
N THR A 48 55.42 -76.74 66.75
CA THR A 48 54.45 -75.70 67.11
C THR A 48 54.70 -74.38 66.35
N ARG A 49 55.96 -73.95 66.23
CA ARG A 49 56.32 -72.74 65.47
C ARG A 49 56.07 -72.91 63.97
N LEU A 50 56.36 -74.08 63.41
CA LEU A 50 56.11 -74.38 62.00
C LEU A 50 54.61 -74.37 61.69
N ALA A 51 53.77 -74.95 62.55
CA ALA A 51 52.32 -74.89 62.40
C ALA A 51 51.78 -73.45 62.47
N GLY A 52 52.35 -72.62 63.35
CA GLY A 52 52.02 -71.19 63.44
C GLY A 52 52.43 -70.40 62.19
N LEU A 53 53.61 -70.70 61.62
CA LEU A 53 54.07 -70.12 60.36
C LEU A 53 53.18 -70.54 59.19
N GLU A 54 52.81 -71.82 59.10
CA GLU A 54 51.91 -72.32 58.05
C GLU A 54 50.55 -71.61 58.10
N THR A 55 50.00 -71.40 59.31
CA THR A 55 48.77 -70.64 59.51
C THR A 55 48.91 -69.19 59.05
N THR A 56 50.04 -68.55 59.38
CA THR A 56 50.34 -67.18 58.98
C THR A 56 50.44 -67.05 57.45
N VAL A 57 51.13 -67.99 56.80
CA VAL A 57 51.28 -68.03 55.34
C VAL A 57 49.91 -68.21 54.66
N LYS A 58 49.06 -69.11 55.15
CA LYS A 58 47.68 -69.27 54.64
C LYS A 58 46.84 -68.00 54.78
N SER A 59 46.98 -67.29 55.89
CA SER A 59 46.32 -65.99 56.10
C SER A 59 46.83 -64.92 55.14
N MET A 60 48.15 -64.86 54.91
CA MET A 60 48.75 -63.93 53.95
C MET A 60 48.30 -64.22 52.51
N ASP A 61 48.27 -65.49 52.09
CA ASP A 61 47.75 -65.91 50.78
C ASP A 61 46.29 -65.46 50.59
N SER A 62 45.45 -65.67 51.61
CA SER A 62 44.05 -65.23 51.57
C SER A 62 43.92 -63.71 51.47
N ARG A 63 44.77 -62.96 52.17
CA ARG A 63 44.80 -61.49 52.10
C ARG A 63 45.27 -61.01 50.73
N LEU A 64 46.28 -61.66 50.13
CA LEU A 64 46.79 -61.32 48.80
C LEU A 64 45.72 -61.53 47.73
N LYS A 65 45.00 -62.66 47.75
CA LYS A 65 43.83 -62.90 46.88
C LYS A 65 42.77 -61.80 47.03
N GLY A 66 42.49 -61.40 48.27
CA GLY A 66 41.55 -60.29 48.52
C GLY A 66 42.04 -58.94 47.98
N VAL A 67 43.36 -58.70 47.96
CA VAL A 67 43.96 -57.50 47.34
C VAL A 67 43.86 -57.57 45.81
N GLU A 68 44.16 -58.73 45.20
CA GLU A 68 44.04 -58.95 43.75
C GLU A 68 42.61 -58.67 43.26
N THR A 69 41.60 -59.27 43.90
CA THR A 69 40.19 -59.02 43.55
C THR A 69 39.80 -57.54 43.66
N ARG A 70 40.33 -56.82 44.66
CA ARG A 70 40.06 -55.38 44.82
C ARG A 70 40.74 -54.55 43.75
N LEU A 71 41.94 -54.93 43.32
CA LEU A 71 42.66 -54.25 42.25
C LEU A 71 41.93 -54.43 40.92
N GLU A 72 41.48 -55.64 40.58
CA GLU A 72 40.66 -55.91 39.39
C GLU A 72 39.37 -55.07 39.38
N ALA A 73 38.68 -54.97 40.52
CA ALA A 73 37.48 -54.14 40.65
C ALA A 73 37.78 -52.64 40.51
N HIS A 74 38.93 -52.17 40.99
CA HIS A 74 39.37 -50.79 40.80
C HIS A 74 39.71 -50.50 39.34
N GLU A 75 40.37 -51.42 38.64
CA GLU A 75 40.72 -51.28 37.22
C GLU A 75 39.46 -51.19 36.35
N ALA A 76 38.49 -52.09 36.56
CA ALA A 76 37.20 -52.03 35.88
C ALA A 76 36.43 -50.71 36.13
N ARG A 77 36.55 -50.16 37.36
CA ARG A 77 35.93 -48.87 37.70
C ARG A 77 36.63 -47.70 37.00
N LEU A 78 37.96 -47.74 36.88
CA LEU A 78 38.73 -46.72 36.17
C LEU A 78 38.40 -46.71 34.68
N GLU A 79 38.35 -47.88 34.02
CA GLU A 79 37.92 -47.98 32.62
C GLU A 79 36.50 -47.42 32.40
N ASN A 80 35.57 -47.69 33.33
CA ASN A 80 34.23 -47.11 33.24
C ASN A 80 34.24 -45.58 33.39
N MET A 81 35.07 -45.05 34.29
CA MET A 81 35.22 -43.61 34.48
C MET A 81 35.81 -42.94 33.23
N GLU A 82 36.78 -43.55 32.57
CA GLU A 82 37.37 -43.05 31.32
C GLU A 82 36.35 -42.99 30.18
N LYS A 83 35.51 -44.03 30.03
CA LYS A 83 34.41 -44.04 29.05
C LYS A 83 33.42 -42.89 29.33
N ARG A 84 32.99 -42.73 30.59
CA ARG A 84 32.08 -41.66 30.99
C ARG A 84 32.67 -40.27 30.76
N LEU A 85 33.97 -40.08 31.00
CA LEU A 85 34.64 -38.81 30.72
C LEU A 85 34.65 -38.52 29.22
N THR A 86 34.93 -39.52 28.39
CA THR A 86 34.88 -39.39 26.92
C THR A 86 33.48 -38.99 26.43
N ASP A 87 32.42 -39.59 26.97
CA ASP A 87 31.04 -39.24 26.63
C ASP A 87 30.68 -37.80 27.04
N VAL A 88 31.13 -37.38 28.23
CA VAL A 88 30.96 -36.00 28.70
C VAL A 88 31.69 -35.01 27.78
N GLU A 89 32.93 -35.29 27.38
CA GLU A 89 33.66 -34.43 26.44
C GLU A 89 32.95 -34.30 25.09
N ASN A 90 32.42 -35.40 24.56
CA ASN A 90 31.66 -35.40 23.31
C ASN A 90 30.38 -34.57 23.44
N THR A 91 29.65 -34.73 24.54
CA THR A 91 28.45 -33.93 24.84
C THR A 91 28.78 -32.44 24.93
N VAL A 92 29.89 -32.07 25.58
CA VAL A 92 30.35 -30.68 25.69
C VAL A 92 30.69 -30.10 24.31
N ARG A 93 31.37 -30.87 23.43
CA ARG A 93 31.64 -30.42 22.05
C ARG A 93 30.35 -30.17 21.25
N GLU A 94 29.35 -31.04 21.39
CA GLU A 94 28.06 -30.87 20.72
C GLU A 94 27.33 -29.62 21.24
N ILE A 95 27.30 -29.42 22.56
CA ILE A 95 26.70 -28.22 23.17
C ILE A 95 27.38 -26.95 22.65
N ASN A 96 28.70 -26.90 22.61
CA ASN A 96 29.44 -25.74 22.10
C ASN A 96 29.11 -25.46 20.62
N THR A 97 28.99 -26.50 19.81
CA THR A 97 28.59 -26.36 18.40
C THR A 97 27.18 -25.80 18.27
N ARG A 98 26.24 -26.30 19.08
CA ARG A 98 24.85 -25.81 19.11
C ARG A 98 24.78 -24.37 19.60
N LEU A 99 25.58 -24.01 20.60
CA LEU A 99 25.66 -22.64 21.13
C LEU A 99 26.11 -21.67 20.03
N GLY A 100 27.20 -21.98 19.31
CA GLY A 100 27.66 -21.15 18.19
C GLY A 100 26.63 -21.02 17.06
N SER A 101 25.85 -22.08 16.79
CA SER A 101 24.73 -21.99 15.84
C SER A 101 23.63 -21.03 16.31
N VAL A 102 23.29 -21.05 17.61
CA VAL A 102 22.31 -20.15 18.22
C VAL A 102 22.80 -18.70 18.18
N GLU A 103 24.07 -18.44 18.51
CA GLU A 103 24.68 -17.10 18.45
C GLU A 103 24.60 -16.50 17.03
N ASN A 104 24.92 -17.30 16.02
CA ASN A 104 24.81 -16.88 14.62
C ASN A 104 23.35 -16.56 14.22
N LYS A 105 22.39 -17.40 14.63
CA LYS A 105 20.96 -17.13 14.39
C LYS A 105 20.51 -15.86 15.09
N LEU A 106 20.92 -15.63 16.33
CA LEU A 106 20.59 -14.43 17.09
C LEU A 106 21.12 -13.17 16.39
N THR A 107 22.37 -13.20 15.93
CA THR A 107 22.97 -12.10 15.15
C THR A 107 22.18 -11.82 13.85
N GLY A 108 21.70 -12.87 13.18
CA GLY A 108 20.83 -12.74 12.00
C GLY A 108 19.47 -12.10 12.32
N VAL A 109 18.87 -12.46 13.46
CA VAL A 109 17.62 -11.85 13.95
C VAL A 109 17.84 -10.38 14.28
N GLU A 110 18.91 -10.02 15.00
CA GLU A 110 19.24 -8.63 15.32
C GLU A 110 19.40 -7.76 14.07
N THR A 111 20.07 -8.30 13.04
CA THR A 111 20.22 -7.61 11.75
C THR A 111 18.88 -7.40 11.07
N THR A 112 18.02 -8.42 11.08
CA THR A 112 16.67 -8.34 10.50
C THR A 112 15.81 -7.30 11.22
N VAL A 113 15.86 -7.26 12.55
CA VAL A 113 15.13 -6.27 13.37
C VAL A 113 15.60 -4.86 13.06
N LYS A 114 16.92 -4.61 12.98
CA LYS A 114 17.46 -3.29 12.60
C LYS A 114 16.98 -2.85 11.21
N ASN A 115 16.95 -3.77 10.24
CA ASN A 115 16.45 -3.48 8.90
C ASN A 115 14.95 -3.18 8.89
N MET A 116 14.15 -3.90 9.67
CA MET A 116 12.71 -3.64 9.82
C MET A 116 12.45 -2.26 10.44
N ASP A 117 13.21 -1.90 11.48
CA ASP A 117 13.13 -0.60 12.15
C ASP A 117 13.47 0.55 11.17
N ALA A 118 14.50 0.40 10.34
CA ALA A 118 14.83 1.37 9.29
C ALA A 118 13.71 1.51 8.24
N ARG A 119 13.09 0.38 7.84
CA ARG A 119 11.97 0.39 6.88
C ARG A 119 10.73 1.07 7.48
N LEU A 120 10.44 0.85 8.76
CA LEU A 120 9.33 1.51 9.45
C LEU A 120 9.52 3.03 9.49
N ARG A 121 10.71 3.52 9.85
CA ARG A 121 11.00 4.96 9.80
C ARG A 121 10.85 5.56 8.41
N ASN A 122 11.21 4.83 7.36
CA ASN A 122 11.01 5.30 5.98
C ASN A 122 9.51 5.38 5.64
N VAL A 123 8.71 4.40 6.04
CA VAL A 123 7.25 4.41 5.85
C VAL A 123 6.62 5.58 6.59
N GLU A 124 7.00 5.83 7.85
CA GLU A 124 6.53 6.97 8.64
C GLU A 124 6.84 8.30 7.95
N SER A 125 8.06 8.48 7.47
CA SER A 125 8.45 9.70 6.73
C SER A 125 7.66 9.89 5.43
N ARG A 126 7.37 8.81 4.69
CA ARG A 126 6.55 8.87 3.48
C ARG A 126 5.09 9.20 3.78
N LEU A 127 4.54 8.67 4.87
CA LEU A 127 3.17 8.98 5.28
C LEU A 127 3.05 10.46 5.68
N ALA A 128 4.01 11.00 6.41
CA ALA A 128 4.04 12.43 6.74
C ALA A 128 4.07 13.32 5.48
N GLY A 129 4.86 12.94 4.46
CA GLY A 129 4.87 13.66 3.18
C GLY A 129 3.53 13.60 2.45
N ILE A 130 2.87 12.44 2.44
CA ILE A 130 1.52 12.29 1.85
C ILE A 130 0.49 13.14 2.60
N GLU A 131 0.57 13.24 3.92
CA GLU A 131 -0.31 14.10 4.71
C GLU A 131 -0.16 15.58 4.35
N GLU A 132 1.06 16.05 4.11
CA GLU A 132 1.31 17.41 3.63
C GLU A 132 0.78 17.65 2.21
N ASP A 133 1.02 16.71 1.29
CA ASP A 133 0.52 16.79 -0.09
C ASP A 133 -1.01 16.85 -0.14
N VAL A 134 -1.69 16.02 0.68
CA VAL A 134 -3.16 16.03 0.78
C VAL A 134 -3.67 17.37 1.29
N LYS A 135 -2.98 17.98 2.27
CA LYS A 135 -3.33 19.31 2.78
C LYS A 135 -3.19 20.39 1.71
N ASP A 136 -2.14 20.36 0.90
CA ASP A 136 -1.97 21.29 -0.25
C ASP A 136 -3.09 21.12 -1.27
N ILE A 137 -3.46 19.88 -1.61
CA ILE A 137 -4.55 19.59 -2.54
C ILE A 137 -5.87 20.20 -2.05
N TYR A 138 -6.20 20.05 -0.75
CA TYR A 138 -7.40 20.68 -0.19
C TYR A 138 -7.37 22.21 -0.29
N ALA A 139 -6.22 22.85 -0.04
CA ALA A 139 -6.09 24.29 -0.19
C ALA A 139 -6.30 24.75 -1.64
N ARG A 140 -5.72 24.03 -2.60
CA ARG A 140 -5.86 24.31 -4.04
C ARG A 140 -7.30 24.11 -4.53
N LEU A 141 -7.99 23.09 -4.04
CA LEU A 141 -9.41 22.88 -4.34
C LEU A 141 -10.28 24.04 -3.83
N GLY A 142 -10.00 24.56 -2.63
CA GLY A 142 -10.69 25.74 -2.12
C GLY A 142 -10.49 26.99 -2.98
N ILE A 143 -9.27 27.21 -3.48
CA ILE A 143 -8.97 28.31 -4.43
C ILE A 143 -9.73 28.12 -5.75
N LEU A 144 -9.79 26.88 -6.26
CA LEU A 144 -10.51 26.59 -7.49
C LEU A 144 -12.02 26.81 -7.35
N GLU A 145 -12.60 26.43 -6.20
CA GLU A 145 -14.02 26.65 -5.91
C GLU A 145 -14.35 28.15 -5.88
N THR A 146 -13.54 28.96 -5.18
CA THR A 146 -13.74 30.42 -5.12
C THR A 146 -13.58 31.07 -6.50
N THR A 147 -12.60 30.65 -7.29
CA THR A 147 -12.40 31.11 -8.67
C THR A 147 -13.61 30.80 -9.55
N THR A 148 -14.15 29.57 -9.43
CA THR A 148 -15.32 29.13 -10.20
C THR A 148 -16.55 29.96 -9.86
N LYS A 149 -16.80 30.23 -8.57
CA LYS A 149 -17.90 31.12 -8.13
C LYS A 149 -17.75 32.53 -8.68
N SER A 150 -16.54 33.08 -8.70
CA SER A 150 -16.27 34.40 -9.29
C SER A 150 -16.55 34.44 -10.79
N LEU A 151 -16.14 33.39 -11.53
CA LEU A 151 -16.42 33.29 -12.96
C LEU A 151 -17.92 33.16 -13.26
N GLN A 152 -18.66 32.39 -12.46
CA GLN A 152 -20.11 32.27 -12.57
C GLN A 152 -20.81 33.63 -12.36
N ALA A 153 -20.38 34.40 -11.34
CA ALA A 153 -20.92 35.73 -11.10
C ALA A 153 -20.64 36.68 -12.28
N LYS A 154 -19.40 36.68 -12.79
CA LYS A 154 -19.03 37.49 -13.97
C LYS A 154 -19.82 37.11 -15.22
N LEU A 155 -20.09 35.82 -15.42
CA LEU A 155 -20.92 35.37 -16.54
C LEU A 155 -22.35 35.92 -16.42
N GLY A 156 -22.95 35.85 -15.23
CA GLY A 156 -24.28 36.44 -14.99
C GLY A 156 -24.32 37.96 -15.20
N GLU A 157 -23.24 38.68 -14.85
CA GLU A 157 -23.12 40.11 -15.18
C GLU A 157 -23.06 40.37 -16.69
N VAL A 158 -22.36 39.52 -17.44
CA VAL A 158 -22.27 39.62 -18.91
C VAL A 158 -23.64 39.35 -19.54
N ASP A 159 -24.35 38.31 -19.11
CA ASP A 159 -25.70 38.00 -19.59
C ASP A 159 -26.65 39.20 -19.36
N SER A 160 -26.62 39.78 -18.16
CA SER A 160 -27.42 40.98 -17.83
C SER A 160 -27.07 42.17 -18.72
N LYS A 161 -25.78 42.35 -19.05
CA LYS A 161 -25.34 43.41 -19.98
C LYS A 161 -25.83 43.15 -21.41
N ILE A 162 -25.84 41.89 -21.86
CA ILE A 162 -26.35 41.51 -23.18
C ILE A 162 -27.85 41.79 -23.26
N ASP A 163 -28.63 41.40 -22.25
CA ASP A 163 -30.07 41.72 -22.18
C ASP A 163 -30.33 43.23 -22.21
N GLY A 164 -29.49 43.99 -21.50
CA GLY A 164 -29.53 45.46 -21.52
C GLY A 164 -29.23 46.03 -22.91
N VAL A 165 -28.29 45.46 -23.66
CA VAL A 165 -27.99 45.84 -25.04
C VAL A 165 -29.15 45.49 -25.97
N SER A 166 -29.69 44.28 -25.89
CA SER A 166 -30.86 43.85 -26.68
C SER A 166 -32.05 44.80 -26.49
N THR A 167 -32.37 45.13 -25.23
CA THR A 167 -33.43 46.10 -24.91
C THR A 167 -33.18 47.49 -25.51
N ARG A 168 -31.92 47.93 -25.54
CA ARG A 168 -31.56 49.23 -26.13
C ARG A 168 -31.66 49.20 -27.66
N LEU A 169 -31.31 48.07 -28.29
CA LEU A 169 -31.46 47.89 -29.74
C LEU A 169 -32.93 47.88 -30.14
N ASP A 170 -33.81 47.20 -29.42
CA ASP A 170 -35.26 47.21 -29.68
C ASP A 170 -35.85 48.63 -29.60
N LYS A 171 -35.41 49.41 -28.61
CA LYS A 171 -35.82 50.82 -28.46
C LYS A 171 -35.30 51.68 -29.61
N LEU A 172 -34.05 51.45 -30.04
CA LEU A 172 -33.45 52.17 -31.16
C LEU A 172 -34.17 51.85 -32.47
N GLU A 173 -34.46 50.57 -32.73
CA GLU A 173 -35.22 50.11 -33.90
C GLU A 173 -36.58 50.81 -33.96
N LYS A 174 -37.38 50.74 -32.89
CA LYS A 174 -38.68 51.44 -32.82
C LYS A 174 -38.55 52.95 -33.03
N GLY A 175 -37.50 53.57 -32.48
CA GLY A 175 -37.22 54.99 -32.67
C GLY A 175 -36.92 55.36 -34.13
N ILE A 176 -36.09 54.57 -34.81
CA ILE A 176 -35.77 54.77 -36.24
C ILE A 176 -37.01 54.57 -37.11
N PHE A 177 -37.79 53.51 -36.86
CA PHE A 177 -39.05 53.26 -37.58
C PHE A 177 -40.03 54.43 -37.39
N GLY A 178 -40.25 54.88 -36.16
CA GLY A 178 -41.12 56.01 -35.88
C GLY A 178 -40.67 57.31 -36.55
N PHE A 179 -39.36 57.59 -36.53
CA PHE A 179 -38.81 58.75 -37.24
C PHE A 179 -39.00 58.66 -38.76
N ASN A 180 -38.71 57.49 -39.35
CA ASN A 180 -38.89 57.26 -40.78
C ASN A 180 -40.36 57.40 -41.20
N GLU A 181 -41.30 56.87 -40.41
CA GLU A 181 -42.72 57.02 -40.69
C GLU A 181 -43.16 58.49 -40.65
N LEU A 182 -42.73 59.26 -39.65
CA LEU A 182 -43.02 60.70 -39.55
C LEU A 182 -42.42 61.47 -40.74
N LEU A 183 -41.17 61.18 -41.10
CA LEU A 183 -40.50 61.85 -42.23
C LEU A 183 -41.24 61.57 -43.54
N LEU A 184 -41.60 60.30 -43.79
CA LEU A 184 -42.33 59.92 -45.00
C LEU A 184 -43.71 60.59 -45.06
N LYS A 185 -44.42 60.72 -43.93
CA LYS A 185 -45.69 61.48 -43.84
C LYS A 185 -45.50 62.95 -44.21
N VAL A 186 -44.46 63.60 -43.69
CA VAL A 186 -44.15 65.00 -44.04
C VAL A 186 -43.80 65.14 -45.53
N LEU A 187 -43.06 64.18 -46.10
CA LEU A 187 -42.70 64.21 -47.51
C LEU A 187 -43.88 63.93 -48.44
N GLU A 188 -44.82 63.07 -48.04
CA GLU A 188 -46.08 62.85 -48.76
C GLU A 188 -46.94 64.11 -48.77
N GLU A 189 -47.11 64.77 -47.62
CA GLU A 189 -47.86 66.03 -47.48
C GLU A 189 -47.22 67.16 -48.33
N LYS A 190 -45.90 67.18 -48.45
CA LYS A 190 -45.17 68.13 -49.31
C LYS A 190 -45.19 67.74 -50.79
N GLY A 191 -45.80 66.61 -51.16
CA GLY A 191 -45.85 66.08 -52.52
C GLY A 191 -44.52 65.54 -53.06
N VAL A 192 -43.51 65.36 -52.20
CA VAL A 192 -42.19 64.82 -52.57
C VAL A 192 -42.22 63.31 -52.74
N VAL A 193 -42.95 62.60 -51.87
CA VAL A 193 -43.29 61.19 -52.07
C VAL A 193 -44.74 61.11 -52.50
N SER A 194 -44.98 61.30 -53.80
CA SER A 194 -46.31 61.21 -54.37
C SER A 194 -46.63 59.77 -54.80
N ARG A 195 -47.85 59.58 -55.31
CA ARG A 195 -48.28 58.32 -55.93
C ARG A 195 -47.30 57.83 -57.00
N THR A 196 -46.73 58.75 -57.79
CA THR A 196 -45.81 58.40 -58.88
C THR A 196 -44.49 57.84 -58.35
N GLU A 197 -43.90 58.46 -57.32
CA GLU A 197 -42.68 57.97 -56.68
C GLU A 197 -42.93 56.63 -55.98
N ALA A 198 -44.06 56.47 -55.30
CA ALA A 198 -44.44 55.20 -54.66
C ALA A 198 -44.61 54.06 -55.69
N LEU A 199 -45.24 54.33 -56.85
CA LEU A 199 -45.34 53.37 -57.95
C LEU A 199 -43.96 53.01 -58.53
N THR A 200 -43.08 54.00 -58.67
CA THR A 200 -41.71 53.78 -59.14
C THR A 200 -40.94 52.88 -58.18
N LEU A 201 -41.08 53.11 -56.87
CA LEU A 201 -40.49 52.26 -55.83
C LEU A 201 -41.05 50.83 -55.88
N LEU A 202 -42.36 50.66 -56.08
CA LEU A 202 -42.99 49.34 -56.23
C LEU A 202 -42.41 48.55 -57.41
N VAL A 203 -42.25 49.21 -58.56
CA VAL A 203 -41.64 48.61 -59.74
C VAL A 203 -40.17 48.26 -59.48
N ALA A 204 -39.42 49.13 -58.79
CA ALA A 204 -38.03 48.87 -58.43
C ALA A 204 -37.90 47.66 -57.49
N LEU A 205 -38.72 47.57 -56.44
CA LEU A 205 -38.73 46.44 -55.51
C LEU A 205 -39.05 45.13 -56.24
N ARG A 206 -40.06 45.13 -57.12
CA ARG A 206 -40.43 43.97 -57.93
C ARG A 206 -39.25 43.44 -58.76
N GLY A 207 -38.43 44.34 -59.32
CA GLY A 207 -37.26 44.00 -60.12
C GLY A 207 -36.06 43.48 -59.31
N MET A 208 -36.03 43.73 -58.00
CA MET A 208 -34.88 43.41 -57.13
C MET A 208 -35.11 42.17 -56.24
N ILE A 209 -36.23 41.45 -56.41
CA ILE A 209 -36.58 40.30 -55.55
C ILE A 209 -35.45 39.25 -55.58
N PRO A 210 -34.82 38.95 -54.43
CA PRO A 210 -33.76 37.96 -54.35
C PRO A 210 -34.30 36.54 -54.54
N GLY A 211 -33.47 35.63 -55.04
CA GLY A 211 -33.90 34.24 -55.26
C GLY A 211 -34.04 33.43 -53.96
N SER A 212 -35.05 32.56 -53.88
CA SER A 212 -35.23 31.61 -52.77
C SER A 212 -34.34 30.37 -52.92
N ARG A 213 -33.36 30.20 -52.04
CA ARG A 213 -32.52 28.97 -51.94
C ARG A 213 -32.19 28.66 -50.49
N SER A 214 -33.17 28.87 -49.61
CA SER A 214 -32.93 29.22 -48.22
C SER A 214 -33.89 28.51 -47.27
N LYS A 215 -33.51 28.39 -45.98
CA LYS A 215 -34.24 27.61 -44.98
C LYS A 215 -35.57 28.27 -44.58
N TYR A 216 -35.55 29.56 -44.32
CA TYR A 216 -36.69 30.38 -43.93
C TYR A 216 -37.27 31.13 -45.13
N TYR A 217 -36.43 31.68 -46.02
CA TYR A 217 -36.88 32.30 -47.27
C TYR A 217 -37.06 31.26 -48.39
N THR A 218 -38.20 30.56 -48.34
CA THR A 218 -38.55 29.47 -49.26
C THR A 218 -39.11 30.00 -50.59
N LYS A 219 -39.30 29.09 -51.56
CA LYS A 219 -39.90 29.45 -52.86
C LYS A 219 -41.34 29.93 -52.72
N GLU A 220 -42.05 29.41 -51.74
CA GLU A 220 -43.41 29.85 -51.38
C GLU A 220 -43.40 31.30 -50.89
N VAL A 221 -42.49 31.66 -49.98
CA VAL A 221 -42.33 33.04 -49.48
C VAL A 221 -41.93 33.99 -50.62
N GLU A 222 -41.03 33.58 -51.51
CA GLU A 222 -40.67 34.39 -52.69
C GLU A 222 -41.88 34.60 -53.62
N ASN A 223 -42.66 33.55 -53.90
CA ASN A 223 -43.85 33.66 -54.73
C ASN A 223 -44.90 34.58 -54.09
N ARG A 224 -45.10 34.46 -52.77
CA ARG A 224 -46.03 35.32 -52.04
C ARG A 224 -45.62 36.80 -52.08
N LEU A 225 -44.32 37.08 -51.91
CA LEU A 225 -43.77 38.42 -52.09
C LEU A 225 -44.04 38.95 -53.51
N ARG A 226 -43.86 38.11 -54.54
CA ARG A 226 -44.15 38.49 -55.93
C ARG A 226 -45.63 38.80 -56.12
N GLU A 227 -46.53 38.02 -55.53
CA GLU A 227 -47.97 38.29 -55.58
C GLU A 227 -48.31 39.64 -54.97
N LEU A 228 -47.83 39.92 -53.76
CA LEU A 228 -48.08 41.19 -53.07
C LEU A 228 -47.54 42.40 -53.85
N LEU A 229 -46.33 42.31 -54.39
CA LEU A 229 -45.73 43.40 -55.18
C LEU A 229 -46.33 43.54 -56.59
N ASN A 230 -47.07 42.54 -57.07
CA ASN A 230 -47.82 42.58 -58.33
C ASN A 230 -49.27 43.04 -58.18
N LYS A 231 -49.79 43.10 -56.94
CA LYS A 231 -51.14 43.54 -56.62
C LYS A 231 -51.38 44.97 -57.11
N ASP A 232 -52.63 45.27 -57.49
CA ASP A 232 -53.04 46.63 -57.82
C ASP A 232 -52.84 47.55 -56.60
N PRO A 233 -52.02 48.62 -56.71
CA PRO A 233 -51.75 49.53 -55.61
C PRO A 233 -52.99 50.14 -54.97
N ASP A 234 -54.05 50.36 -55.75
CA ASP A 234 -55.31 50.91 -55.24
C ASP A 234 -56.11 49.90 -54.40
N THR A 235 -55.67 48.63 -54.35
CA THR A 235 -56.29 47.56 -53.55
C THR A 235 -55.46 47.14 -52.34
N PHE A 236 -54.31 47.79 -52.08
CA PHE A 236 -53.53 47.51 -50.87
C PHE A 236 -54.33 47.75 -49.59
N THR A 237 -54.23 46.80 -48.68
CA THR A 237 -54.78 46.81 -47.33
C THR A 237 -53.66 46.86 -46.29
N MET A 238 -54.00 47.13 -45.03
CA MET A 238 -53.03 47.09 -43.94
C MET A 238 -52.46 45.67 -43.72
N ASP A 239 -53.24 44.63 -44.02
CA ASP A 239 -52.76 43.24 -43.90
C ASP A 239 -51.73 42.91 -44.97
N ASP A 240 -51.87 43.45 -46.19
CA ASP A 240 -50.83 43.29 -47.21
C ASP A 240 -49.52 43.98 -46.77
N ILE A 241 -49.60 45.15 -46.12
CA ILE A 241 -48.41 45.86 -45.58
C ILE A 241 -47.73 45.02 -44.49
N ARG A 242 -48.50 44.49 -43.54
CA ARG A 242 -47.97 43.60 -42.49
C ARG A 242 -47.31 42.37 -43.09
N GLU A 243 -47.91 41.77 -44.11
CA GLU A 243 -47.33 40.60 -44.77
C GLU A 243 -46.01 40.92 -45.49
N LEU A 244 -45.87 42.11 -46.08
CA LEU A 244 -44.58 42.58 -46.62
C LEU A 244 -43.52 42.76 -45.51
N GLU A 245 -43.91 43.26 -44.34
CA GLU A 245 -43.04 43.41 -43.16
C GLU A 245 -42.62 42.04 -42.60
N ASP A 246 -43.55 41.09 -42.48
CA ASP A 246 -43.29 39.72 -42.03
C ASP A 246 -42.33 39.00 -42.98
N ILE A 247 -42.49 39.19 -44.29
CA ILE A 247 -41.57 38.63 -45.29
C ILE A 247 -40.16 39.24 -45.13
N ALA A 248 -40.05 40.53 -44.83
CA ALA A 248 -38.76 41.16 -44.54
C ALA A 248 -38.12 40.57 -43.26
N GLU A 249 -38.91 40.29 -42.22
CA GLU A 249 -38.42 39.62 -41.01
C GLU A 249 -37.92 38.19 -41.32
N ILE A 250 -38.64 37.44 -42.15
CA ILE A 250 -38.21 36.11 -42.62
C ILE A 250 -36.86 36.19 -43.35
N MET A 251 -36.65 37.22 -44.18
CA MET A 251 -35.38 37.44 -44.87
C MET A 251 -34.23 37.77 -43.91
N GLU A 252 -34.47 38.59 -42.88
CA GLU A 252 -33.47 38.88 -41.84
C GLU A 252 -33.13 37.64 -41.01
N LYS A 253 -34.14 36.86 -40.65
CA LYS A 253 -33.96 35.57 -39.97
C LYS A 253 -33.15 34.60 -40.83
N GLU A 254 -33.40 34.56 -42.14
CA GLU A 254 -32.59 33.77 -43.07
C GLU A 254 -31.15 34.30 -43.14
N TYR A 255 -30.94 35.61 -43.13
CA TYR A 255 -29.60 36.20 -43.11
C TYR A 255 -28.80 35.74 -41.89
N THR A 256 -29.40 35.72 -40.68
CA THR A 256 -28.68 35.28 -39.47
C THR A 256 -28.19 33.83 -39.53
N VAL A 257 -28.85 32.97 -40.34
CA VAL A 257 -28.49 31.57 -40.50
C VAL A 257 -27.62 31.30 -41.72
N SER A 258 -27.88 31.96 -42.84
CA SER A 258 -27.22 31.69 -44.13
C SER A 258 -26.09 32.67 -44.49
N GLY A 259 -26.04 33.85 -43.84
CA GLY A 259 -25.09 34.92 -44.16
C GLY A 259 -25.35 35.63 -45.49
N ARG A 260 -26.49 35.38 -46.15
CA ARG A 260 -26.88 35.97 -47.45
C ARG A 260 -27.19 37.46 -47.32
N LYS A 261 -26.18 38.30 -47.53
CA LYS A 261 -26.27 39.76 -47.36
C LYS A 261 -27.31 40.42 -48.27
N GLU A 262 -27.58 39.84 -49.44
CA GLU A 262 -28.58 40.34 -50.37
C GLU A 262 -30.01 40.24 -49.80
N LEU A 263 -30.28 39.28 -48.91
CA LEU A 263 -31.57 39.18 -48.23
C LEU A 263 -31.74 40.27 -47.18
N LEU A 264 -30.68 40.58 -46.42
CA LEU A 264 -30.70 41.68 -45.44
C LEU A 264 -30.87 43.05 -46.12
N ASP A 265 -30.13 43.29 -47.21
CA ASP A 265 -30.24 44.53 -47.98
C ASP A 265 -31.65 44.69 -48.59
N TYR A 266 -32.20 43.62 -49.16
CA TYR A 266 -33.57 43.67 -49.69
C TYR A 266 -34.62 43.79 -48.59
N ALA A 267 -34.47 43.13 -47.44
CA ALA A 267 -35.39 43.23 -46.31
C ALA A 267 -35.52 44.69 -45.81
N ALA A 268 -34.39 45.40 -45.70
CA ALA A 268 -34.39 46.81 -45.33
C ALA A 268 -35.13 47.68 -46.36
N LYS A 269 -34.90 47.44 -47.65
CA LYS A 269 -35.62 48.12 -48.76
C LYS A 269 -37.12 47.81 -48.75
N LEU A 270 -37.48 46.55 -48.49
CA LEU A 270 -38.86 46.09 -48.44
C LEU A 270 -39.62 46.74 -47.27
N ARG A 271 -39.01 46.84 -46.09
CA ARG A 271 -39.58 47.54 -44.92
C ARG A 271 -39.85 49.02 -45.20
N ILE A 272 -38.89 49.73 -45.80
CA ILE A 272 -39.09 51.13 -46.19
C ILE A 272 -40.19 51.23 -47.27
N GLY A 273 -40.18 50.33 -48.25
CA GLY A 273 -41.21 50.26 -49.28
C GLY A 273 -42.60 50.04 -48.70
N ALA A 274 -42.76 49.12 -47.75
CA ALA A 274 -44.01 48.86 -47.05
C ALA A 274 -44.52 50.11 -46.31
N LEU A 275 -43.64 50.87 -45.65
CA LEU A 275 -44.00 52.17 -45.04
C LEU A 275 -44.48 53.19 -46.08
N VAL A 276 -43.78 53.31 -47.21
CA VAL A 276 -44.20 54.21 -48.30
C VAL A 276 -45.57 53.79 -48.85
N PHE A 277 -45.80 52.50 -49.08
CA PHE A 277 -47.07 51.98 -49.57
C PHE A 277 -48.20 52.18 -48.57
N LYS A 278 -47.94 51.98 -47.28
CA LYS A 278 -48.88 52.28 -46.20
C LYS A 278 -49.32 53.74 -46.26
N ILE A 279 -48.37 54.67 -46.27
CA ILE A 279 -48.64 56.12 -46.21
C ILE A 279 -49.32 56.62 -47.49
N VAL A 280 -48.87 56.18 -48.66
CA VAL A 280 -49.35 56.72 -49.95
C VAL A 280 -50.60 56.02 -50.47
N PHE A 281 -50.71 54.69 -50.31
CA PHE A 281 -51.82 53.91 -50.89
C PHE A 281 -52.89 53.52 -49.88
N VAL A 282 -52.56 53.30 -48.61
CA VAL A 282 -53.49 52.73 -47.62
C VAL A 282 -54.10 53.81 -46.71
N GLU A 283 -53.29 54.65 -46.07
CA GLU A 283 -53.74 55.67 -45.11
C GLU A 283 -54.75 56.68 -45.69
N PRO A 284 -54.64 57.18 -46.95
CA PRO A 284 -55.63 58.11 -47.50
C PRO A 284 -57.04 57.52 -47.59
N LYS A 285 -57.15 56.21 -47.80
CA LYS A 285 -58.45 55.49 -47.81
C LYS A 285 -59.04 55.43 -46.40
N MET A 286 -58.19 55.28 -45.38
CA MET A 286 -58.62 55.26 -43.98
C MET A 286 -59.03 56.66 -43.47
N ARG A 287 -58.32 57.73 -43.88
CA ARG A 287 -58.70 59.12 -43.58
C ARG A 287 -60.12 59.44 -44.10
N LYS A 288 -60.41 59.09 -45.35
CA LYS A 288 -61.74 59.27 -45.98
C LYS A 288 -62.87 58.51 -45.29
N LEU A 289 -62.57 57.41 -44.59
CA LEU A 289 -63.55 56.64 -43.82
C LEU A 289 -63.81 57.24 -42.42
N GLN A 290 -62.85 57.98 -41.85
CA GLN A 290 -63.02 58.70 -40.58
C GLN A 290 -63.72 60.06 -40.73
N GLU A 291 -63.67 60.67 -41.92
CA GLU A 291 -64.31 61.95 -42.24
C GLU A 291 -65.80 61.82 -42.64
N TRP A 292 -66.40 60.62 -42.58
CA TRP A 292 -67.83 60.44 -42.85
C TRP A 292 -68.68 61.01 -41.70
N PRO A 293 -69.63 61.93 -41.94
CA PRO A 293 -70.41 62.53 -40.85
C PRO A 293 -71.30 61.47 -40.21
N LEU A 294 -71.43 61.52 -38.87
CA LEU A 294 -72.63 61.03 -38.19
C LEU A 294 -73.82 61.69 -38.88
N SER A 295 -74.55 60.94 -39.72
CA SER A 295 -75.79 61.44 -40.29
C SER A 295 -76.74 61.83 -39.15
N PRO A 296 -77.47 62.96 -39.26
CA PRO A 296 -78.32 63.49 -38.21
C PRO A 296 -79.46 62.54 -37.80
#